data_AF-A0A7V9Q7E6-F1
#
_entry.id   AF-A0A7V9Q7E6-F1
#
_cell.length_a   1.000
_cell.length_b   1.000
_cell.length_c   1.000
_cell.angle_alpha   90.00
_cell.angle_beta   90.00
_cell.angle_gamma   90.00
#
_symmetry.space_group_name_H-M   'P 1'
#
loop_
_entity.id
_entity.type
_entity.pdbx_description
1 polymer ?
#
loop_
_entity_poly.entity_id
_entity_poly.type
_entity_poly.pdbx_seq_one_letter_code
_entity_poly.pdbx_strand_id
1 'polypeptide(L)'
;MKLRLLYHGHCFDGVASASLFTRLYRARIQPEADVHYAGLLHRAGELFDAEMFDGDENAIVDFKYSASERLTWWFDHHQSAFLSPEDEAHFRADTSGKKF
;
A
#
# COMPACT_ATOMS: atom_id res chain seq x y z
N MET A 1 -7.14 -3.79 -15.84
CA MET A 1 -6.55 -2.71 -15.01
C MET A 1 -5.52 -3.35 -14.11
N LYS A 2 -4.30 -2.84 -14.12
CA LYS A 2 -3.18 -3.33 -13.33
C LYS A 2 -3.24 -2.73 -11.92
N LEU A 3 -3.39 -3.58 -10.92
CA LEU A 3 -3.21 -3.21 -9.51
C LEU A 3 -1.81 -3.63 -9.08
N ARG A 4 -0.96 -2.67 -8.72
CA ARG A 4 0.29 -2.96 -8.01
C ARG A 4 0.00 -3.03 -6.51
N LEU A 5 0.29 -4.17 -5.90
CA LEU A 5 0.09 -4.40 -4.47
C LEU A 5 1.43 -4.64 -3.78
N LEU A 6 1.88 -3.62 -3.07
CA LEU A 6 3.05 -3.66 -2.20
C LEU A 6 2.61 -4.14 -0.81
N TYR A 7 3.39 -5.03 -0.19
CA TYR A 7 3.06 -5.58 1.12
C TYR A 7 4.32 -5.86 1.94
N HIS A 8 4.18 -5.99 3.25
CA HIS A 8 5.31 -6.42 4.09
C HIS A 8 5.75 -7.85 3.75
N GLY A 9 6.91 -7.95 3.10
CA GLY A 9 7.48 -9.21 2.66
C GLY A 9 8.00 -10.06 3.82
N HIS A 10 8.03 -11.38 3.61
CA HIS A 10 8.52 -12.37 4.59
C HIS A 10 7.78 -12.38 5.93
N CYS A 11 6.62 -11.74 6.02
CA CYS A 11 5.72 -11.77 7.17
C CYS A 11 4.40 -12.45 6.78
N PHE A 12 3.84 -13.26 7.67
CA PHE A 12 2.52 -13.86 7.46
C PHE A 12 1.42 -12.80 7.38
N ASP A 13 1.48 -11.77 8.21
CA ASP A 13 0.50 -10.69 8.24
C ASP A 13 0.47 -9.92 6.90
N GLY A 14 1.64 -9.57 6.36
CA GLY A 14 1.73 -8.90 5.06
C GLY A 14 1.14 -9.72 3.91
N VAL A 15 1.41 -11.03 3.85
CA VAL A 15 0.84 -11.92 2.82
C VAL A 15 -0.68 -12.10 3.02
N ALA A 16 -1.13 -12.23 4.26
CA ALA A 16 -2.55 -12.35 4.60
C ALA A 16 -3.31 -11.07 4.23
N SER A 17 -2.77 -9.91 4.58
CA SER A 17 -3.28 -8.59 4.25
C SER A 17 -3.37 -8.38 2.74
N ALA A 18 -2.34 -8.76 1.98
CA ALA A 18 -2.36 -8.69 0.52
C ALA A 18 -3.44 -9.58 -0.11
N SER A 19 -3.62 -10.78 0.43
CA SER A 19 -4.63 -11.74 -0.02
C SER A 19 -6.04 -11.23 0.28
N LEU A 20 -6.28 -10.72 1.49
CA LEU A 20 -7.57 -10.19 1.91
C LEU A 20 -7.94 -8.94 1.12
N PHE A 21 -6.99 -8.01 0.95
CA PHE A 21 -7.19 -6.82 0.12
C PHE A 21 -7.54 -7.19 -1.31
N THR A 22 -6.82 -8.14 -1.92
CA THR A 22 -7.13 -8.62 -3.27
C THR A 22 -8.55 -9.17 -3.37
N ARG A 23 -8.99 -9.96 -2.38
CA ARG A 23 -10.35 -10.52 -2.36
C ARG A 23 -11.42 -9.43 -2.24
N LEU A 24 -11.17 -8.42 -1.42
CA LEU A 24 -12.05 -7.25 -1.28
C LEU A 24 -12.11 -6.47 -2.60
N TYR A 25 -10.94 -6.14 -3.15
CA TYR A 25 -10.78 -5.32 -4.32
C TYR A 25 -11.47 -5.92 -5.55
N ARG A 26 -11.23 -7.20 -5.83
CA ARG A 26 -11.93 -7.89 -6.92
C ARG A 26 -13.43 -8.00 -6.69
N ALA A 27 -13.87 -8.20 -5.44
CA ALA A 27 -15.29 -8.36 -5.16
C ALA A 27 -16.09 -7.06 -5.28
N ARG A 28 -15.47 -5.91 -4.98
CA ARG A 28 -16.20 -4.65 -4.75
C ARG A 28 -15.78 -3.50 -5.65
N ILE A 29 -14.56 -3.54 -6.18
CA ILE A 29 -13.94 -2.41 -6.89
C ILE A 29 -13.71 -2.77 -8.36
N GLN A 30 -12.89 -3.80 -8.62
CA GLN A 30 -12.52 -4.21 -9.98
C GLN A 30 -12.39 -5.74 -10.11
N PRO A 31 -13.45 -6.45 -10.55
CA PRO A 31 -13.47 -7.91 -10.66
C PRO A 31 -12.34 -8.51 -11.48
N GLU A 32 -12.02 -7.89 -12.61
CA GLU A 32 -11.01 -8.37 -13.57
C GLU A 32 -9.64 -7.69 -13.35
N ALA A 33 -9.34 -7.28 -12.11
CA ALA A 33 -8.06 -6.67 -11.79
C ALA A 33 -6.90 -7.67 -12.00
N ASP A 34 -5.90 -7.25 -12.77
CA ASP A 34 -4.63 -7.94 -12.91
C ASP A 34 -3.71 -7.49 -11.76
N VAL A 35 -3.49 -8.36 -10.78
CA VAL A 35 -2.84 -8.00 -9.50
C VAL A 35 -1.38 -8.43 -9.52
N HIS A 36 -0.49 -7.45 -9.38
CA HIS A 36 0.96 -7.61 -9.38
C HIS A 36 1.49 -7.36 -7.98
N TYR A 37 1.94 -8.42 -7.31
CA TYR A 37 2.44 -8.35 -5.94
C TYR A 37 3.93 -8.02 -5.90
N ALA A 38 4.36 -7.21 -4.94
CA ALA A 38 5.77 -7.04 -4.60
C ALA A 38 5.96 -6.91 -3.09
N GLY A 39 6.80 -7.78 -2.52
CA GLY A 39 7.13 -7.78 -1.10
C GLY A 39 8.18 -6.72 -0.78
N LEU A 40 7.95 -5.97 0.30
CA LEU A 40 8.85 -4.94 0.82
C LEU A 40 9.55 -5.42 2.08
N LEU A 41 10.81 -5.04 2.22
CA LEU A 41 11.63 -5.34 3.39
C LEU A 41 11.94 -4.05 4.14
N HIS A 42 11.99 -4.14 5.47
CA HIS A 42 12.55 -3.06 6.28
C HIS A 42 14.04 -2.90 5.96
N ARG A 43 14.41 -1.73 5.46
CA ARG A 43 15.81 -1.32 5.25
C ARG A 43 16.02 0.09 5.79
N ALA A 44 17.26 0.42 6.12
CA ALA A 44 17.64 1.80 6.43
C ALA A 44 17.61 2.64 5.13
N GLY A 45 17.14 3.89 5.22
CA GLY A 45 17.04 4.81 4.08
C GLY A 45 15.68 4.76 3.37
N GLU A 46 15.67 5.05 2.07
CA GLU A 46 14.42 5.12 1.29
C GLU A 46 13.79 3.73 1.14
N LEU A 47 12.53 3.64 1.58
CA LEU A 47 11.75 2.40 1.55
C LEU A 47 11.01 2.18 0.23
N PHE A 48 10.81 3.25 -0.54
CA PHE A 48 10.03 3.22 -1.77
C PHE A 48 10.82 3.88 -2.90
N ASP A 49 10.90 3.20 -4.03
CA ASP A 49 11.38 3.79 -5.28
C ASP A 49 10.15 4.19 -6.12
N ALA A 50 10.19 5.30 -6.86
CA ALA A 50 9.04 5.82 -7.60
C ALA A 50 8.51 4.84 -8.66
N GLU A 51 9.40 4.00 -9.18
CA GLU A 51 9.15 2.93 -10.14
C GLU A 51 8.37 1.76 -9.53
N MET A 52 8.32 1.65 -8.20
CA MET A 52 7.48 0.64 -7.53
C MET A 52 5.99 0.90 -7.74
N PHE A 53 5.58 2.14 -8.04
CA PHE A 53 4.19 2.54 -8.25
C PHE A 53 3.81 2.52 -9.74
N ASP A 54 3.94 1.36 -10.39
CA ASP A 54 3.78 1.18 -11.84
C ASP A 54 2.42 0.58 -12.25
N GLY A 55 1.43 0.58 -11.35
CA GLY A 55 0.05 0.18 -11.61
C GLY A 55 -0.83 1.33 -12.10
N ASP A 56 -2.00 0.98 -12.64
CA ASP A 56 -3.09 1.93 -12.87
C ASP A 56 -3.65 2.42 -11.51
N GLU A 57 -3.72 1.51 -10.54
CA GLU A 57 -3.86 1.81 -9.12
C GLU A 57 -2.73 1.14 -8.34
N ASN A 58 -2.33 1.75 -7.23
CA ASN A 58 -1.27 1.23 -6.36
C ASN A 58 -1.75 1.14 -4.92
N ALA A 59 -1.43 0.03 -4.27
CA ALA A 59 -1.81 -0.27 -2.91
C ALA A 59 -0.59 -0.66 -2.08
N ILE A 60 -0.55 -0.21 -0.84
CA ILE A 60 0.39 -0.68 0.18
C ILE A 60 -0.44 -1.27 1.33
N VAL A 61 -0.10 -2.47 1.80
CA VAL A 61 -0.75 -3.10 2.96
C VAL A 61 0.27 -3.60 3.97
N ASP A 62 -0.04 -3.49 5.26
CA ASP A 62 0.80 -3.92 6.39
C ASP A 62 2.21 -3.30 6.37
N PHE A 63 2.37 -2.13 5.76
CA PHE A 63 3.67 -1.49 5.62
C PHE A 63 3.54 0.03 5.67
N LYS A 64 4.68 0.67 5.90
CA LYS A 64 4.81 2.11 6.12
C LYS A 64 4.13 2.94 5.04
N TYR A 65 3.68 4.13 5.42
CA TYR A 65 3.03 5.08 4.52
C TYR A 65 4.00 5.65 3.49
N SER A 66 3.48 6.01 2.31
CA SER A 66 4.18 6.81 1.31
C SER A 66 3.33 8.01 0.91
N ALA A 67 3.91 9.21 0.95
CA ALA A 67 3.27 10.43 0.46
C ALA A 67 3.25 10.55 -1.08
N SER A 68 3.60 9.48 -1.82
CA SER A 68 3.51 9.48 -3.27
C SER A 68 2.08 9.76 -3.74
N GLU A 69 1.92 10.70 -4.67
CA GLU A 69 0.64 10.96 -5.33
C GLU A 69 0.09 9.75 -6.10
N ARG A 70 0.96 8.77 -6.41
CA ARG A 70 0.59 7.52 -7.10
C ARG A 70 -0.02 6.48 -6.16
N LEU A 71 0.04 6.68 -4.84
CA LEU A 71 -0.54 5.77 -3.86
C LEU A 71 -2.06 5.95 -3.78
N THR A 72 -2.79 4.92 -4.19
CA THR A 72 -4.26 4.93 -4.24
C THR A 72 -4.90 4.34 -2.98
N TRP A 73 -4.33 3.25 -2.46
CA TRP A 73 -4.85 2.53 -1.30
C TRP A 73 -3.76 2.29 -0.26
N TRP A 74 -4.09 2.47 1.01
CA TRP A 74 -3.16 2.19 2.11
C TRP A 74 -3.91 1.63 3.31
N PHE A 75 -3.39 0.55 3.89
CA PHE A 75 -3.92 -0.05 5.11
C PHE A 75 -2.76 -0.51 5.97
N ASP A 76 -2.63 0.06 7.16
CA ASP A 76 -1.58 -0.32 8.09
C ASP A 76 -2.05 -0.25 9.54
N HIS A 77 -1.35 -0.92 10.44
CA HIS A 77 -1.64 -0.91 11.88
C HIS A 77 -0.44 -0.55 12.74
N HIS A 78 0.73 -0.34 12.13
CA HIS A 78 1.93 -0.02 12.86
C HIS A 78 1.86 1.38 13.47
N GLN A 79 2.20 1.49 14.75
CA GLN A 79 2.41 2.80 15.38
C GLN A 79 3.51 3.63 14.68
N SER A 80 4.46 2.93 14.03
CA SER A 80 5.56 3.55 13.27
C SER A 80 5.28 3.64 11.76
N ALA A 81 4.01 3.67 11.36
CA ALA A 81 3.55 3.76 9.97
C ALA A 81 4.20 4.92 9.20
N PHE A 82 4.28 6.11 9.82
CA PHE A 82 4.81 7.32 9.20
C PHE A 82 6.32 7.46 9.45
N LEU A 83 7.07 7.89 8.42
CA LEU A 83 8.51 8.16 8.55
C LEU A 83 8.79 9.55 9.10
N SER A 84 7.84 10.48 8.89
CA SER A 84 7.93 11.85 9.35
C SER A 84 6.56 12.40 9.79
N PRO A 85 6.53 13.51 10.56
CA PRO A 85 5.29 14.23 10.83
C PRO A 85 4.60 14.76 9.58
N GLU A 86 5.36 15.09 8.52
CA GLU A 86 4.82 15.55 7.24
C GLU A 86 4.05 14.44 6.52
N ASP A 87 4.54 13.20 6.59
CA ASP A 87 3.83 12.02 6.06
C ASP A 87 2.49 11.82 6.77
N GLU A 88 2.47 11.94 8.11
CA GLU A 88 1.23 11.85 8.88
C GLU A 88 0.28 13.00 8.52
N ALA A 89 0.77 14.24 8.44
CA ALA A 89 -0.05 15.39 8.07
C ALA A 89 -0.64 15.23 6.66
N HIS A 90 0.15 14.71 5.72
CA HIS A 90 -0.32 14.37 4.37
C HIS A 90 -1.43 13.32 4.41
N PHE A 91 -1.25 12.24 5.17
CA PHE A 91 -2.29 11.23 5.35
C PHE A 91 -3.57 11.81 5.97
N ARG A 92 -3.46 12.65 7.01
CA ARG A 92 -4.61 13.28 7.69
C ARG A 92 -5.40 14.23 6.78
N ALA A 93 -4.75 14.80 5.77
CA ALA A 93 -5.40 15.65 4.77
C ALA A 93 -6.15 14.85 3.68
N ASP A 94 -5.89 13.54 3.56
CA ASP A 94 -6.55 12.68 2.58
C ASP A 94 -8.03 12.48 2.93
N THR A 95 -8.89 12.70 1.93
CA THR A 95 -10.35 12.55 2.06
C THR A 95 -10.91 11.49 1.11
N SER A 96 -10.04 10.66 0.52
CA SER A 96 -10.41 9.68 -0.50
C SER A 96 -11.23 8.51 0.05
N GLY A 97 -11.12 8.24 1.36
CA GLY A 97 -11.69 7.06 2.00
C GLY A 97 -11.01 5.74 1.61
N LYS A 98 -9.76 5.81 1.11
CA LYS A 98 -8.98 4.65 0.65
C LYS A 98 -7.71 4.38 1.46
N LYS A 99 -7.44 5.18 2.48
CA LYS A 99 -6.23 5.12 3.32
C LYS A 99 -6.65 5.04 4.80
N PHE A 100 -6.15 4.05 5.53
CA PHE A 100 -6.58 3.70 6.89
C PHE A 100 -5.41 3.39 7.82
#